data_AF-A0A1V4PI10-F1
#
_entry.id   AF-A0A1V4PI10-F1
#
_cell.length_a   1.000
_cell.length_b   1.000
_cell.length_c   1.000
_cell.angle_alpha   90.00
_cell.angle_beta   90.00
_cell.angle_gamma   90.00
#
_symmetry.space_group_name_H-M   'P 1'
#
loop_
_entity.id
_entity.type
_entity.pdbx_description
1 polymer ?
#
loop_
_entity_poly.entity_id
_entity_poly.type
_entity_poly.pdbx_seq_one_letter_code
_entity_poly.pdbx_strand_id
1 'polypeptide(L)'
;AARRAEPMLVRVIDYTIDDGRENADHYRLLTTILDPDEVGAVELAAAYTERWEIEIAFDELKTHQRGPRTVLRSKSPDLVLQEIWGHLCCHYAIRSLMVEAAGHAGHDPDRVSFVAALRITRQSVAHQGDFPPSRP
;
A
#
# COMPACT_ATOMS: atom_id res chain seq x y z
N ALA A 1 21.94 34.30 2.10
CA ALA A 1 22.61 33.52 3.16
C ALA A 1 21.82 32.22 3.37
N ALA A 2 22.46 31.06 3.23
CA ALA A 2 21.78 29.78 3.49
C ALA A 2 21.40 29.72 4.99
N ARG A 3 20.14 29.43 5.28
CA ARG A 3 19.64 29.30 6.65
C ARG A 3 20.32 28.08 7.28
N ARG A 4 21.22 28.30 8.25
CA ARG A 4 21.91 27.23 8.97
C ARG A 4 20.86 26.52 9.83
N ALA A 5 20.42 25.33 9.42
CA ALA A 5 19.47 24.53 10.17
C ALA A 5 20.13 24.01 11.46
N GLU A 6 19.33 23.89 12.53
CA GLU A 6 19.81 23.29 13.78
C GLU A 6 20.13 21.81 13.56
N PRO A 7 21.28 21.31 14.07
CA PRO A 7 21.64 19.91 13.92
C PRO A 7 20.66 19.02 14.72
N MET A 8 20.24 17.91 14.11
CA MET A 8 19.35 16.91 14.71
C MET A 8 20.12 15.63 15.00
N LEU A 9 19.97 15.10 16.21
CA LEU A 9 20.50 13.79 16.59
C LEU A 9 19.69 12.69 15.91
N VAL A 10 20.38 11.75 15.27
CA VAL A 10 19.78 10.59 14.59
C VAL A 10 20.61 9.35 14.87
N ARG A 11 19.97 8.18 14.82
CA ARG A 11 20.64 6.89 14.81
C ARG A 11 20.83 6.44 13.36
N VAL A 12 22.04 5.96 13.05
CA VAL A 12 22.41 5.43 11.74
C VAL A 12 22.49 3.91 11.83
N ILE A 13 21.84 3.22 10.90
CA ILE A 13 21.87 1.76 10.78
C ILE A 13 22.34 1.42 9.36
N ASP A 14 23.48 0.75 9.26
CA ASP A 14 24.01 0.19 8.02
C ASP A 14 23.67 -1.30 7.96
N TYR A 15 23.09 -1.75 6.86
CA TYR A 15 22.63 -3.15 6.70
C TYR A 15 22.65 -3.59 5.24
N THR A 16 22.54 -4.89 5.04
CA THR A 16 22.38 -5.55 3.74
C THR A 16 21.09 -6.34 3.73
N ILE A 17 20.43 -6.44 2.58
CA ILE A 17 19.28 -7.31 2.39
C ILE A 17 19.74 -8.51 1.57
N ASP A 18 19.43 -9.72 2.04
CA ASP A 18 19.58 -10.93 1.26
C ASP A 18 18.27 -11.17 0.49
N ASP A 19 18.22 -10.68 -0.74
CA ASP A 19 17.09 -10.84 -1.66
C ASP A 19 17.36 -11.86 -2.77
N GLY A 20 18.42 -12.67 -2.61
CA GLY A 20 18.82 -13.68 -3.59
C GLY A 20 19.54 -13.14 -4.84
N ARG A 21 19.87 -11.85 -4.90
CA ARG A 21 20.73 -11.28 -5.97
C ARG A 21 22.21 -11.52 -5.68
N GLU A 22 23.01 -11.67 -6.74
CA GLU A 22 24.46 -11.96 -6.63
C GLU A 22 25.28 -10.82 -5.99
N ASN A 23 24.76 -9.58 -6.01
CA ASN A 23 25.41 -8.43 -5.41
C ASN A 23 24.51 -7.85 -4.32
N ALA A 24 24.89 -8.08 -3.06
CA ALA A 24 24.17 -7.49 -1.92
C ALA A 24 24.38 -5.98 -1.92
N ASP A 25 23.28 -5.24 -2.10
CA ASP A 25 23.29 -3.79 -1.96
C ASP A 25 23.48 -3.40 -0.47
N HIS A 26 24.25 -2.34 -0.24
CA HIS A 26 24.42 -1.75 1.09
C HIS A 26 23.42 -0.62 1.30
N TYR A 27 22.62 -0.73 2.36
CA TYR A 27 21.58 0.23 2.72
C TYR A 27 21.96 0.98 4.00
N ARG A 28 21.51 2.23 4.07
CA ARG A 28 21.62 3.08 5.26
C ARG A 28 20.26 3.63 5.65
N LEU A 29 19.82 3.32 6.87
CA LEU A 29 18.62 3.86 7.49
C LEU A 29 19.01 4.92 8.53
N LEU A 30 18.32 6.06 8.48
CA LEU A 30 18.39 7.13 9.48
C LEU A 30 17.07 7.15 10.24
N THR A 31 17.11 7.13 11.56
CA THR A 31 15.90 7.15 12.40
C THR A 31 16.06 8.09 13.60
N THR A 32 14.94 8.62 14.07
CA THR A 32 14.83 9.37 15.33
C THR A 32 14.58 8.46 16.53
N ILE A 33 14.43 7.15 16.34
CA ILE A 33 14.41 6.15 17.42
C ILE A 33 15.88 5.89 17.83
N LEU A 34 16.30 6.54 18.91
CA LEU A 34 17.72 6.60 19.28
C LEU A 34 18.17 5.41 20.11
N ASP A 35 17.28 4.81 20.91
CA ASP A 35 17.60 3.74 21.83
C ASP A 35 17.60 2.36 21.11
N PRO A 36 18.73 1.64 21.07
CA PRO A 36 18.79 0.29 20.50
C PRO A 36 18.03 -0.77 21.29
N ASP A 37 17.77 -0.55 22.58
CA ASP A 37 17.02 -1.47 23.42
C ASP A 37 15.49 -1.25 23.29
N GLU A 38 15.06 -0.08 22.81
CA GLU A 38 13.65 0.20 22.47
C GLU A 38 13.24 -0.50 21.17
N VAL A 39 14.04 -0.36 20.11
CA VAL A 39 13.83 -1.06 18.83
C VAL A 39 15.16 -1.49 18.23
N GLY A 40 15.27 -2.78 17.90
CA GLY A 40 16.47 -3.37 17.34
C GLY A 40 16.78 -2.88 15.93
N ALA A 41 18.06 -2.93 15.54
CA ALA A 41 18.47 -2.55 14.18
C ALA A 41 17.86 -3.45 13.10
N VAL A 42 17.70 -4.75 13.40
CA VAL A 42 17.08 -5.73 12.49
C VAL A 42 15.60 -5.45 12.31
N GLU A 43 14.88 -5.14 13.40
CA GLU A 43 13.45 -4.80 13.34
C GLU A 43 13.21 -3.52 12.54
N LEU A 44 14.06 -2.50 12.72
CA LEU A 44 14.00 -1.26 11.94
C LEU A 44 14.31 -1.50 10.46
N ALA A 45 15.31 -2.33 10.14
CA ALA A 45 15.63 -2.69 8.77
C ALA A 45 14.49 -3.47 8.10
N ALA A 46 13.88 -4.43 8.81
CA ALA A 46 12.73 -5.18 8.33
C ALA A 46 11.53 -4.25 8.08
N ALA A 47 11.15 -3.43 9.07
CA ALA A 47 10.04 -2.48 8.93
C ALA A 47 10.28 -1.43 7.82
N TYR A 48 11.53 -1.02 7.59
CA TYR A 48 11.84 -0.13 6.48
C TYR A 48 11.80 -0.85 5.13
N THR A 49 12.06 -2.16 5.10
CA THR A 49 11.89 -2.99 3.90
C THR A 49 10.41 -3.10 3.55
N GLU A 50 9.53 -3.28 4.54
CA GLU A 50 8.06 -3.22 4.34
C GLU A 50 7.58 -1.89 3.73
N ARG A 51 8.37 -0.81 3.82
CA ARG A 51 8.03 0.45 3.14
C ARG A 51 7.95 0.28 1.62
N TRP A 52 8.66 -0.70 1.03
CA TRP A 52 8.56 -0.99 -0.40
C TRP A 52 7.14 -1.41 -0.82
N GLU A 53 6.32 -1.90 0.10
CA GLU A 53 4.89 -2.18 -0.13
C GLU A 53 4.12 -0.95 -0.63
N ILE A 54 4.60 0.27 -0.36
CA ILE A 54 3.97 1.48 -0.90
C ILE A 54 4.01 1.51 -2.44
N GLU A 55 5.04 0.94 -3.06
CA GLU A 55 5.13 0.85 -4.52
C GLU A 55 4.08 -0.11 -5.06
N ILE A 56 3.86 -1.23 -4.36
CA ILE A 56 2.78 -2.18 -4.66
C ILE A 56 1.42 -1.48 -4.51
N ALA A 57 1.19 -0.72 -3.45
CA ALA A 57 -0.04 0.04 -3.27
C ALA A 57 -0.27 1.06 -4.41
N PHE A 58 0.79 1.71 -4.91
CA PHE A 58 0.68 2.59 -6.07
C PHE A 58 0.35 1.82 -7.36
N ASP A 59 0.93 0.64 -7.58
CA ASP A 59 0.62 -0.19 -8.74
C ASP A 59 -0.83 -0.70 -8.69
N GLU A 60 -1.28 -1.16 -7.51
CA GLU A 60 -2.67 -1.55 -7.27
C GLU A 60 -3.64 -0.44 -7.62
N LEU A 61 -3.40 0.78 -7.13
CA LEU A 61 -4.27 1.92 -7.38
C LEU A 61 -4.25 2.33 -8.87
N LYS A 62 -3.07 2.45 -9.45
CA LYS A 62 -2.87 3.07 -10.78
C LYS A 62 -3.09 2.10 -11.92
N THR A 63 -2.69 0.85 -11.77
CA THR A 63 -2.67 -0.17 -12.83
C THR A 63 -3.89 -1.08 -12.70
N HIS A 64 -4.17 -1.59 -11.51
CA HIS A 64 -5.18 -2.65 -11.34
C HIS A 64 -6.58 -2.12 -11.03
N GLN A 65 -6.71 -1.21 -10.07
CA GLN A 65 -8.01 -0.68 -9.64
C GLN A 65 -8.57 0.34 -10.62
N ARG A 66 -7.82 1.41 -10.92
CA ARG A 66 -8.23 2.42 -11.92
C ARG A 66 -8.18 1.87 -13.35
N GLY A 67 -7.33 0.89 -13.61
CA GLY A 67 -7.08 0.34 -14.93
C GLY A 67 -5.99 1.12 -15.67
N PRO A 68 -5.24 0.43 -16.55
CA PRO A 68 -4.17 1.05 -17.33
C PRO A 68 -4.75 2.13 -18.25
N ARG A 69 -4.05 3.28 -18.35
CA ARG A 69 -4.38 4.39 -19.27
C ARG A 69 -5.73 5.08 -19.04
N THR A 70 -6.46 4.73 -17.98
CA THR A 70 -7.66 5.47 -17.56
C THR A 70 -7.28 6.87 -17.09
N VAL A 71 -7.88 7.89 -17.70
CA VAL A 71 -7.81 9.29 -17.26
C VAL A 71 -9.02 9.60 -16.37
N LEU A 72 -8.80 10.41 -15.34
CA LEU A 72 -9.87 10.94 -14.48
C LEU A 72 -10.85 11.76 -15.34
N ARG A 73 -12.15 11.65 -15.05
CA ARG A 73 -13.21 12.14 -15.94
C ARG A 73 -13.62 13.57 -15.64
N SER A 74 -13.44 13.97 -14.39
CA SER A 74 -13.76 15.30 -13.90
C SER A 74 -12.96 16.41 -14.60
N LYS A 75 -13.61 17.56 -14.84
CA LYS A 75 -13.05 18.70 -15.59
C LYS A 75 -12.68 19.91 -14.71
N SER A 76 -12.76 19.77 -13.39
CA SER A 76 -12.30 20.78 -12.43
C SER A 76 -11.33 20.16 -11.40
N PRO A 77 -10.35 20.93 -10.88
CA PRO A 77 -9.41 20.43 -9.89
C PRO A 77 -10.07 19.82 -8.65
N ASP A 78 -11.12 20.46 -8.13
CA ASP A 78 -11.82 19.99 -6.92
C ASP A 78 -12.52 18.64 -7.15
N LEU A 79 -13.17 18.45 -8.30
CA LEU A 79 -13.83 17.19 -8.63
C LEU A 79 -12.82 16.09 -8.98
N VAL A 80 -11.67 16.44 -9.56
CA VAL A 80 -10.54 15.51 -9.75
C VAL A 80 -10.01 15.02 -8.41
N LEU A 81 -9.85 15.91 -7.43
CA LEU A 81 -9.45 15.52 -6.08
C LEU A 81 -10.49 14.59 -5.43
N GLN A 82 -11.78 14.87 -5.62
CA GLN A 82 -12.86 14.00 -5.17
C GLN A 82 -12.79 12.60 -5.82
N GLU A 83 -12.54 12.50 -7.13
CA GLU A 83 -12.35 11.20 -7.80
C GLU A 83 -11.16 10.42 -7.22
N ILE A 84 -10.04 11.10 -6.92
CA ILE A 84 -8.87 10.49 -6.28
C ILE A 84 -9.24 9.94 -4.90
N TRP A 85 -9.97 10.70 -4.08
CA TRP A 85 -10.46 10.22 -2.80
C TRP A 85 -11.37 9.00 -2.94
N GLY A 86 -12.25 8.98 -3.96
CA GLY A 86 -13.07 7.81 -4.26
C GLY A 86 -12.24 6.55 -4.53
N HIS A 87 -11.15 6.69 -5.31
CA HIS A 87 -10.21 5.59 -5.54
C HIS A 87 -9.50 5.13 -4.27
N LEU A 88 -9.01 6.06 -3.46
CA LEU A 88 -8.33 5.74 -2.19
C LEU A 88 -9.27 5.05 -1.19
N CYS A 89 -10.51 5.53 -1.04
CA CYS A 89 -11.50 4.90 -0.17
C CYS A 89 -11.86 3.49 -0.64
N CYS A 90 -12.00 3.29 -1.95
CA CYS A 90 -12.27 1.98 -2.54
C CYS A 90 -11.08 1.02 -2.35
N HIS A 91 -9.84 1.50 -2.52
CA HIS A 91 -8.62 0.73 -2.25
C HIS A 91 -8.57 0.29 -0.79
N TYR A 92 -8.75 1.25 0.13
CA TYR A 92 -8.75 1.00 1.57
C TYR A 92 -9.80 -0.04 1.96
N ALA A 93 -11.03 0.09 1.48
CA ALA A 93 -12.10 -0.86 1.78
C ALA A 93 -11.76 -2.30 1.32
N ILE A 94 -11.16 -2.46 0.14
CA ILE A 94 -10.72 -3.77 -0.36
C ILE A 94 -9.57 -4.32 0.49
N ARG A 95 -8.59 -3.49 0.86
CA ARG A 95 -7.48 -3.90 1.73
C ARG A 95 -7.96 -4.29 3.13
N SER A 96 -8.91 -3.55 3.72
CA SER A 96 -9.53 -3.93 4.99
C SER A 96 -10.23 -5.28 4.91
N LEU A 97 -10.99 -5.53 3.83
CA LEU A 97 -11.63 -6.83 3.60
C LEU A 97 -10.61 -7.96 3.46
N MET A 98 -9.49 -7.72 2.77
CA MET A 98 -8.41 -8.71 2.65
C MET A 98 -7.79 -9.06 3.99
N VAL A 99 -7.52 -8.05 4.84
CA VAL A 99 -6.99 -8.27 6.20
C VAL A 99 -7.94 -9.10 7.04
N GLU A 100 -9.24 -8.77 7.01
CA GLU A 100 -10.26 -9.53 7.73
C GLU A 100 -10.35 -10.98 7.24
N ALA A 101 -10.39 -11.19 5.92
CA ALA A 101 -10.46 -12.52 5.31
C ALA A 101 -9.21 -13.36 5.61
N ALA A 102 -8.02 -12.76 5.52
CA ALA A 102 -6.76 -13.41 5.86
C ALA A 102 -6.73 -13.82 7.34
N GLY A 103 -7.14 -12.92 8.24
CA GLY A 103 -7.25 -13.19 9.66
C GLY A 103 -8.21 -14.34 9.96
N HIS A 104 -9.37 -14.39 9.29
CA HIS A 104 -10.31 -15.50 9.42
C HIS A 104 -9.74 -16.85 8.93
N ALA A 105 -8.90 -16.82 7.89
CA ALA A 105 -8.26 -18.01 7.32
C ALA A 105 -6.94 -18.39 8.02
N GLY A 106 -6.45 -17.60 8.98
CA GLY A 106 -5.15 -17.82 9.62
C GLY A 106 -3.96 -17.61 8.69
N HIS A 107 -4.10 -16.73 7.70
CA HIS A 107 -3.04 -16.38 6.76
C HIS A 107 -2.55 -14.95 6.97
N ASP A 108 -1.31 -14.72 6.59
CA ASP A 108 -0.71 -13.40 6.50
C ASP A 108 -1.45 -12.55 5.43
N PRO A 109 -1.99 -11.36 5.78
CA PRO A 109 -2.65 -10.46 4.83
C PRO A 109 -1.83 -10.12 3.60
N ASP A 110 -0.50 -10.03 3.73
CA ASP A 110 0.39 -9.63 2.64
C ASP A 110 0.53 -10.72 1.57
N ARG A 111 0.08 -11.94 1.88
CA ARG A 111 -0.01 -13.06 0.92
C ARG A 111 -1.31 -13.06 0.11
N VAL A 112 -2.27 -12.18 0.41
CA VAL A 112 -3.54 -12.13 -0.31
C VAL A 112 -3.40 -11.25 -1.55
N SER A 113 -3.79 -11.78 -2.71
CA SER A 113 -3.75 -11.02 -3.96
C SER A 113 -4.82 -9.93 -4.00
N PHE A 114 -4.39 -8.66 -4.08
CA PHE A 114 -5.30 -7.53 -4.27
C PHE A 114 -6.11 -7.63 -5.57
N VAL A 115 -5.49 -8.07 -6.67
CA VAL A 115 -6.18 -8.23 -7.97
C VAL A 115 -7.32 -9.24 -7.86
N ALA A 116 -7.10 -10.35 -7.16
CA ALA A 116 -8.13 -11.35 -6.91
C ALA A 116 -9.26 -10.76 -6.04
N ALA A 117 -8.91 -10.09 -4.94
CA ALA A 117 -9.87 -9.44 -4.06
C ALA A 117 -10.73 -8.40 -4.80
N LEU A 118 -10.11 -7.52 -5.59
CA LEU A 118 -10.79 -6.54 -6.43
C LEU A 118 -11.78 -7.19 -7.40
N ARG A 119 -11.39 -8.29 -8.06
CA ARG A 119 -12.27 -9.02 -8.99
C ARG A 119 -13.47 -9.62 -8.26
N ILE A 120 -13.25 -10.28 -7.12
CA ILE A 120 -14.30 -10.91 -6.31
C ILE A 120 -15.28 -9.86 -5.80
N THR A 121 -14.78 -8.75 -5.24
CA THR A 121 -15.62 -7.65 -4.75
C THR A 121 -16.47 -7.04 -5.86
N ARG A 122 -15.87 -6.80 -7.05
CA ARG A 122 -16.62 -6.30 -8.22
C ARG A 122 -17.74 -7.26 -8.63
N GLN A 123 -17.47 -8.57 -8.65
CA GLN A 123 -18.48 -9.57 -8.99
C GLN A 123 -19.62 -9.62 -7.96
N SER A 124 -19.29 -9.56 -6.67
CA SER A 124 -20.29 -9.57 -5.59
C SER A 124 -21.24 -8.37 -5.67
N VAL A 125 -20.70 -7.16 -5.86
CA VAL A 125 -21.52 -5.94 -5.97
C VAL A 125 -22.36 -5.92 -7.25
N ALA A 126 -21.82 -6.42 -8.37
CA ALA A 126 -22.57 -6.49 -9.63
C ALA A 126 -23.78 -7.43 -9.53
N HIS A 127 -23.66 -8.55 -8.81
CA HIS A 127 -24.76 -9.49 -8.63
C HIS A 127 -25.87 -9.00 -7.70
N GLN A 128 -25.61 -8.06 -6.79
CA GLN A 128 -26.64 -7.51 -5.90
C GLN A 128 -27.60 -6.52 -6.60
N GLY A 129 -27.38 -6.19 -7.87
CA GLY A 129 -28.20 -5.26 -8.65
C GLY A 129 -29.19 -5.89 -9.64
N ASP A 130 -29.15 -7.20 -9.87
CA ASP A 130 -30.04 -7.86 -10.84
C ASP A 130 -31.41 -8.16 -10.20
N PHE A 131 -32.34 -7.21 -10.28
CA PHE A 131 -33.76 -7.53 -10.11
C PHE A 131 -34.17 -8.47 -11.26
N PRO A 132 -34.65 -9.70 -10.99
CA PRO A 132 -35.21 -10.51 -12.05
C PRO A 132 -36.37 -9.74 -12.69
N PRO A 133 -36.47 -9.66 -14.04
CA PRO A 133 -37.65 -9.06 -14.65
C PRO A 133 -38.86 -9.83 -14.15
N SER A 134 -39.78 -9.13 -13.47
CA SER A 134 -41.06 -9.70 -13.06
C SER A 134 -41.73 -10.24 -14.32
N ARG A 135 -42.01 -11.55 -14.34
CA ARG A 135 -42.72 -12.20 -15.45
C ARG A 135 -44.10 -11.56 -15.65
N PRO A 136 -44.58 -11.48 -16.91
CA PRO A 136 -45.82 -10.80 -17.27
C PRO A 136 -47.07 -11.39 -16.62
#